data_AF-A0A402AT49-F1
#
_entry.id   AF-A0A402AT49-F1
#
_cell.length_a   1.000
_cell.length_b   1.000
_cell.length_c   1.000
_cell.angle_alpha   90.00
_cell.angle_beta   90.00
_cell.angle_gamma   90.00
#
_symmetry.space_group_name_H-M   'P 1'
#
loop_
_entity.id
_entity.type
_entity.pdbx_description
1 polymer ?
#
loop_
_entity_poly.entity_id
_entity_poly.type
_entity_poly.pdbx_seq_one_letter_code
_entity_poly.pdbx_strand_id
1 'polypeptide(L)'
;MTKNSDYYGLGHFSKFVIPGATRIASTSSSSNLENVAFLNQNGSHVLVVYNNNASSAGATTFQVQVQHRTFSYTLPAGAVVTFTWPGEHE
;
A
#
# COMPACT_ATOMS: atom_id res chain seq x y z
N MET A 1 20.21 0.63 -20.98
CA MET A 1 18.75 0.47 -21.04
C MET A 1 18.22 0.80 -19.64
N THR A 2 17.85 2.06 -19.44
CA THR A 2 17.44 2.59 -18.13
C THR A 2 16.05 2.05 -17.79
N LYS A 3 15.94 1.22 -16.76
CA LYS A 3 14.65 0.69 -16.30
C LYS A 3 13.87 1.79 -15.59
N ASN A 4 12.87 2.34 -16.27
CA ASN A 4 11.92 3.32 -15.74
C ASN A 4 11.26 2.79 -14.46
N SER A 5 11.36 3.58 -13.39
CA SER A 5 10.67 3.38 -12.11
C SER A 5 9.14 3.35 -12.25
N ASP A 6 8.58 3.76 -13.40
CA ASP A 6 7.15 3.73 -13.68
C ASP A 6 6.57 2.33 -13.94
N TYR A 7 7.40 1.33 -14.27
CA TYR A 7 6.90 -0.02 -14.59
C TYR A 7 6.55 -0.84 -13.34
N TYR A 8 7.10 -0.49 -12.17
CA TYR A 8 6.87 -1.21 -10.92
C TYR A 8 5.68 -0.65 -10.10
N GLY A 9 5.24 0.59 -10.34
CA GLY A 9 4.04 1.13 -9.68
C GLY A 9 2.75 0.42 -10.10
N LEU A 10 2.55 0.20 -11.40
CA LEU A 10 1.32 -0.37 -11.95
C LEU A 10 1.09 -1.86 -11.60
N GLY A 11 2.16 -2.63 -11.38
CA GLY A 11 2.07 -4.04 -10.99
C GLY A 11 1.54 -4.25 -9.57
N HIS A 12 1.79 -3.31 -8.66
CA HIS A 12 1.26 -3.33 -7.29
C HIS A 12 -0.25 -3.04 -7.22
N PHE A 13 -0.79 -2.30 -8.20
CA PHE A 13 -2.22 -1.95 -8.27
C PHE A 13 -3.04 -3.02 -8.99
N SER A 14 -2.62 -3.41 -10.19
CA SER A 14 -3.44 -4.21 -11.11
C SER A 14 -3.67 -5.66 -10.68
N LYS A 15 -2.81 -6.22 -9.82
CA LYS A 15 -2.97 -7.61 -9.34
C LYS A 15 -4.01 -7.77 -8.23
N PHE A 16 -4.30 -6.71 -7.47
CA PHE A 16 -5.10 -6.81 -6.24
C PHE A 16 -6.33 -5.90 -6.20
N VAL A 17 -6.37 -4.87 -7.05
CA VAL A 17 -7.54 -4.00 -7.23
C VAL A 17 -8.40 -4.59 -8.35
N ILE A 18 -9.55 -5.16 -7.98
CA ILE A 18 -10.49 -5.79 -8.92
C ILE A 18 -11.31 -4.69 -9.62
N PRO A 19 -11.73 -4.85 -10.90
CA PRO A 19 -12.66 -3.92 -11.52
C PRO A 19 -13.88 -3.64 -10.64
N GLY A 20 -14.23 -2.37 -10.44
CA GLY A 20 -15.31 -1.97 -9.54
C GLY A 20 -14.89 -1.73 -8.08
N ALA A 21 -13.61 -1.89 -7.73
CA ALA A 21 -13.10 -1.49 -6.43
C ALA A 21 -13.25 0.01 -6.19
N THR A 22 -13.61 0.39 -4.96
CA THR A 22 -13.77 1.78 -4.56
C THR A 22 -12.56 2.22 -3.75
N ARG A 23 -11.98 3.38 -4.10
CA ARG A 23 -10.94 4.00 -3.26
C ARG A 23 -11.59 4.46 -1.96
N ILE A 24 -11.05 4.01 -0.83
CA ILE A 24 -11.48 4.42 0.50
C ILE A 24 -10.47 5.40 1.11
N ALA A 25 -10.89 6.16 2.12
CA ALA A 25 -10.01 7.08 2.81
C ALA A 25 -8.85 6.33 3.49
N SER A 26 -7.65 6.89 3.37
CA SER A 26 -6.46 6.40 4.05
C SER A 26 -5.62 7.60 4.50
N THR A 27 -5.02 7.50 5.68
CA THR A 27 -4.23 8.57 6.28
C THR A 27 -2.80 8.11 6.50
N SER A 28 -1.84 9.00 6.27
CA SER A 28 -0.44 8.79 6.64
C SER A 28 -0.06 9.78 7.72
N SER A 29 0.63 9.34 8.75
CA SER A 29 1.23 10.22 9.77
C SER A 29 2.64 10.68 9.40
N SER A 30 3.19 10.18 8.28
CA SER A 30 4.54 10.47 7.82
C SER A 30 4.54 11.09 6.43
N SER A 31 5.25 12.20 6.25
CA SER A 31 5.49 12.81 4.94
C SER A 31 6.32 11.92 4.01
N ASN A 32 7.03 10.93 4.58
CA ASN A 32 7.88 10.00 3.85
C ASN A 32 7.11 8.77 3.33
N LEU A 33 5.81 8.69 3.60
CA LEU A 33 4.96 7.56 3.24
C LEU A 33 3.73 8.05 2.49
N GLU A 34 3.63 7.63 1.24
CA GLU A 34 2.43 7.79 0.44
C GLU A 34 1.63 6.49 0.50
N ASN A 35 0.31 6.59 0.63
CA ASN A 35 -0.53 5.42 0.67
C ASN A 35 -1.88 5.64 -0.02
N VAL A 36 -2.48 4.53 -0.43
CA VAL A 36 -3.85 4.51 -0.94
C VAL A 36 -4.50 3.18 -0.56
N ALA A 37 -5.77 3.25 -0.15
CA ALA A 37 -6.56 2.09 0.20
C ALA A 37 -7.75 1.90 -0.75
N PHE A 38 -8.13 0.65 -0.96
CA PHE A 38 -9.27 0.23 -1.77
C PHE A 38 -10.11 -0.81 -1.02
N LEU A 39 -11.42 -0.78 -1.28
CA LEU A 39 -12.35 -1.82 -0.95
C LEU A 39 -12.82 -2.48 -2.25
N ASN A 40 -12.52 -3.76 -2.41
CA ASN A 40 -13.02 -4.57 -3.52
C ASN A 40 -14.50 -4.92 -3.28
N GLN A 41 -15.24 -5.19 -4.35
CA GLN A 41 -16.66 -5.56 -4.27
C GLN A 41 -16.92 -6.86 -3.50
N ASN A 42 -15.93 -7.75 -3.41
CA ASN A 42 -15.98 -8.97 -2.60
C ASN A 42 -15.69 -8.72 -1.11
N GLY A 43 -15.62 -7.47 -0.67
CA GLY A 43 -15.32 -7.08 0.71
C GLY A 43 -13.84 -7.11 1.09
N SER A 44 -12.94 -7.54 0.20
CA SER A 44 -11.50 -7.52 0.51
C SER A 44 -10.93 -6.11 0.51
N HIS A 45 -10.04 -5.83 1.47
CA HIS A 45 -9.34 -4.56 1.59
C HIS A 45 -7.95 -4.66 0.97
N VAL A 46 -7.52 -3.60 0.30
CA VAL A 46 -6.17 -3.46 -0.26
C VAL A 46 -5.57 -2.15 0.21
N LEU A 47 -4.33 -2.20 0.69
CA LEU A 47 -3.55 -1.01 1.04
C LEU A 47 -2.23 -1.07 0.27
N VAL A 48 -1.94 -0.01 -0.49
CA VAL A 48 -0.64 0.18 -1.13
C VAL A 48 0.09 1.28 -0.37
N VAL A 49 1.33 1.02 0.02
CA VAL A 49 2.21 1.99 0.68
C VAL A 49 3.50 2.11 -0.10
N TYR A 50 3.90 3.35 -0.37
CA TYR A 50 5.16 3.71 -1.01
C TYR A 50 6.00 4.53 -0.04
N ASN A 51 7.24 4.11 0.19
CA ASN A 51 8.21 4.91 0.94
C ASN A 51 8.94 5.85 -0.03
N ASN A 52 8.52 7.12 -0.06
CA ASN A 52 9.08 8.14 -0.94
C ASN A 52 10.33 8.83 -0.35
N ASN A 53 10.92 8.27 0.72
CA ASN A 53 12.14 8.80 1.30
C ASN A 53 13.26 8.84 0.25
N ALA A 54 13.83 10.04 0.03
CA ALA A 54 14.88 10.27 -0.95
C ALA A 54 16.25 9.67 -0.55
N SER A 55 16.44 9.33 0.73
CA SER A 55 17.66 8.69 1.21
C SER A 55 17.59 7.19 0.96
N SER A 56 18.46 6.65 0.09
CA SER A 56 18.50 5.22 -0.27
C SER A 56 18.76 4.27 0.92
N ALA A 57 19.20 4.78 2.07
CA ALA A 57 19.34 4.03 3.33
C ALA A 57 18.17 4.24 4.32
N GLY A 58 17.19 5.08 3.98
CA GLY A 58 16.10 5.53 4.85
C GLY A 58 14.93 4.54 4.93
N ALA A 59 15.13 3.40 5.57
CA ALA A 59 14.01 2.53 5.91
C ALA A 59 13.05 3.25 6.87
N THR A 60 11.75 3.21 6.55
CA THR A 60 10.71 3.83 7.37
C THR A 60 9.89 2.73 8.03
N THR A 61 9.88 2.71 9.36
CA THR A 61 8.98 1.85 10.15
C THR A 61 7.67 2.58 10.40
N PHE A 62 6.56 1.93 10.12
CA PHE A 62 5.21 2.46 10.36
C PHE A 62 4.27 1.39 10.88
N GLN A 63 3.18 1.85 11.49
CA GLN A 63 2.06 0.99 11.86
C GLN A 63 0.95 1.09 10.81
N VAL A 64 0.45 -0.07 10.40
CA VAL A 64 -0.74 -0.19 9.58
C VAL A 64 -1.89 -0.56 10.51
N GLN A 65 -2.93 0.27 10.49
CA GLN A 65 -4.20 -0.03 11.16
C GLN A 65 -5.29 -0.16 10.10
N VAL A 66 -5.98 -1.29 10.10
CA VAL A 66 -7.12 -1.57 9.23
C VAL A 66 -8.18 -2.33 10.04
N GLN A 67 -9.41 -1.82 10.06
CA GLN A 67 -10.47 -2.33 10.93
C GLN A 67 -9.98 -2.45 12.40
N HIS A 68 -10.01 -3.64 12.99
CA HIS A 68 -9.52 -3.95 14.34
C HIS A 68 -8.12 -4.58 14.36
N ARG A 69 -7.38 -4.52 13.25
CA ARG A 69 -6.05 -5.14 13.11
C ARG A 69 -4.98 -4.06 13.02
N THR A 70 -3.94 -4.20 13.82
CA THR A 70 -2.76 -3.32 13.79
C THR A 70 -1.49 -4.14 13.74
N PHE A 71 -0.55 -3.77 12.88
CA PHE A 71 0.79 -4.37 12.85
C PHE A 71 1.83 -3.33 12.43
N SER A 72 3.09 -3.61 12.75
CA SER A 72 4.22 -2.78 12.34
C SER A 72 4.92 -3.37 11.11
N TYR A 73 5.37 -2.51 10.20
CA TYR A 73 6.13 -2.90 9.02
C TYR A 73 7.26 -1.90 8.76
N THR A 74 8.43 -2.40 8.35
CA THR A 74 9.57 -1.59 7.96
C THR A 74 9.76 -1.70 6.45
N LEU A 75 9.64 -0.56 5.76
CA LEU A 75 9.75 -0.48 4.31
C LEU A 75 11.02 0.28 3.93
N PRO A 76 11.94 -0.30 3.14
CA PRO A 76 13.10 0.41 2.62
C PRO A 76 12.71 1.64 1.79
N ALA A 77 13.61 2.61 1.67
CA ALA A 77 13.42 3.78 0.82
C ALA A 77 13.22 3.37 -0.65
N GLY A 78 12.29 4.03 -1.33
CA GLY A 78 11.94 3.75 -2.73
C GLY A 78 11.19 2.44 -2.95
N ALA A 79 10.88 1.67 -1.90
CA ALA A 79 10.12 0.43 -2.01
C ALA A 79 8.61 0.65 -1.92
N VAL A 80 7.86 -0.24 -2.56
CA VAL A 80 6.39 -0.32 -2.49
C VAL A 80 6.01 -1.64 -1.82
N VAL A 81 5.01 -1.61 -0.95
CA VAL A 81 4.39 -2.80 -0.39
C VAL A 81 2.87 -2.74 -0.58
N THR A 82 2.30 -3.89 -0.90
CA THR A 82 0.83 -4.06 -0.96
C THR A 82 0.41 -5.03 0.12
N PHE A 83 -0.54 -4.62 0.94
CA PHE A 83 -1.21 -5.48 1.91
C PHE A 83 -2.63 -5.77 1.43
N THR A 84 -3.06 -7.01 1.65
CA THR A 84 -4.41 -7.45 1.31
C THR A 84 -5.03 -8.19 2.48
N TRP A 85 -6.29 -7.90 2.76
CA TRP A 85 -7.08 -8.63 3.74
C TRP A 85 -8.31 -9.21 3.04
N PRO A 86 -8.61 -10.51 3.22
CA PRO A 86 -9.82 -11.09 2.69
C PRO A 86 -11.05 -10.38 3.28
N GLY A 87 -12.13 -10.31 2.51
CA GLY A 87 -13.41 -9.87 3.05
C GLY A 87 -13.87 -10.86 4.10
N GLU A 88 -14.48 -10.37 5.18
CA GLU A 88 -15.12 -11.25 6.14
C GLU A 88 -16.40 -11.78 5.47
N HIS A 89 -16.34 -13.05 5.05
CA HIS A 89 -17.53 -13.80 4.70
C HIS A 89 -18.14 -14.27 6.03
N GLU A 90 -19.21 -13.62 6.47
CA GLU A 90 -20.17 -14.25 7.41
C GLU A 90 -21.00 -15.32 6.68
#